data_AF-A0A351IXZ0-F1
#
_entry.id   AF-A0A351IXZ0-F1
#
_cell.length_a   1.000
_cell.length_b   1.000
_cell.length_c   1.000
_cell.angle_alpha   90.00
_cell.angle_beta   90.00
_cell.angle_gamma   90.00
#
_symmetry.space_group_name_H-M   'P 1'
#
loop_
_entity.id
_entity.type
_entity.pdbx_description
1 polymer ?
#
loop_
_entity_poly.entity_id
_entity_poly.type
_entity_poly.pdbx_seq_one_letter_code
_entity_poly.pdbx_strand_id
1 'polypeptide(L)'
;VCPQESQCEAKCVRGIKGESVAIGRLERFCADRHREQANNQPITQQTRASNGKKVAVCGAGPAGLSCAGDLAKLGYEVTVF
;
A
#
# COMPACT_ATOMS: atom_id res chain seq x y z
N VAL A 1 -5.51 9.34 5.07
CA VAL A 1 -4.83 10.65 4.96
C VAL A 1 -4.95 11.25 3.56
N CYS A 2 -5.23 10.45 2.53
CA CYS A 2 -5.54 10.99 1.20
C CYS A 2 -6.67 12.02 1.28
N PRO A 3 -6.61 13.15 0.57
CA PRO A 3 -7.70 14.12 0.47
C PRO A 3 -8.78 13.59 -0.49
N GLN A 4 -9.69 12.76 0.02
CA GLN A 4 -10.65 12.01 -0.79
C GLN A 4 -11.61 12.91 -1.59
N GLU A 5 -11.93 14.08 -1.05
CA GLU A 5 -12.75 15.14 -1.66
C GLU A 5 -12.15 15.72 -2.95
N SER A 6 -10.85 15.53 -3.18
CA SER A 6 -10.15 15.94 -4.39
C SER A 6 -9.69 14.75 -5.26
N GLN A 7 -9.95 13.51 -4.81
CA GLN A 7 -9.45 12.27 -5.43
C GLN A 7 -10.60 11.30 -5.75
N CYS A 8 -10.53 10.07 -5.23
CA CYS A 8 -11.44 8.98 -5.59
C CYS A 8 -12.92 9.31 -5.34
N GLU A 9 -13.25 9.90 -4.19
CA GLU A 9 -14.64 10.22 -3.82
C GLU A 9 -15.19 11.41 -4.62
N ALA A 10 -14.33 12.33 -5.08
CA ALA A 10 -14.69 13.46 -5.94
C ALA A 10 -15.25 13.03 -7.31
N LYS A 11 -14.90 11.83 -7.78
CA LYS A 11 -15.32 11.28 -9.07
C LYS A 11 -16.35 10.15 -8.94
N CYS A 12 -16.87 9.92 -7.74
CA CYS A 12 -17.86 8.87 -7.50
C CYS A 12 -19.19 9.21 -8.20
N VAL A 13 -19.68 8.31 -9.06
CA VAL A 13 -20.98 8.51 -9.76
C VAL A 13 -22.16 8.64 -8.79
N ARG A 14 -22.09 8.02 -7.61
CA ARG A 14 -23.09 8.19 -6.55
C ARG A 14 -23.13 9.62 -6.03
N GLY A 15 -21.97 10.28 -5.97
CA GLY A 15 -21.82 11.68 -5.57
C GLY A 15 -22.58 12.67 -6.47
N ILE A 16 -22.91 12.28 -7.70
CA ILE A 16 -23.74 13.09 -8.60
C ILE A 16 -25.19 13.16 -8.12
N LYS A 17 -25.68 12.09 -7.48
CA LYS A 17 -27.08 11.94 -7.05
C LYS A 17 -27.27 12.10 -5.53
N GLY A 18 -26.22 12.43 -4.80
CA GLY A 18 -26.22 12.49 -3.34
C GLY A 18 -24.80 12.39 -2.79
N GLU A 19 -24.62 11.72 -1.66
CA GLU A 19 -23.29 11.56 -1.08
C GLU A 19 -22.44 10.54 -1.85
N SER A 20 -21.14 10.79 -1.99
CA SER A 20 -20.20 9.80 -2.50
C SER A 20 -20.13 8.57 -1.60
N VAL A 21 -19.64 7.44 -2.14
CA VAL A 21 -19.27 6.30 -1.31
C VAL A 21 -18.06 6.70 -0.47
N ALA A 22 -18.06 6.38 0.83
CA ALA A 22 -16.94 6.63 1.74
C ALA A 22 -15.76 5.66 1.49
N ILE A 23 -15.19 5.71 0.28
CA ILE A 23 -14.14 4.80 -0.21
C ILE A 23 -12.95 4.78 0.74
N GLY A 24 -12.46 5.94 1.19
CA GLY A 24 -11.30 6.00 2.09
C GLY A 24 -11.58 5.37 3.46
N ARG A 25 -12.83 5.44 3.95
CA ARG A 25 -13.23 4.78 5.20
C ARG A 25 -13.35 3.26 5.03
N LEU A 26 -13.86 2.81 3.89
CA LEU A 26 -13.94 1.38 3.59
C LEU A 26 -12.55 0.76 3.42
N GLU A 27 -11.64 1.44 2.71
CA GLU A 27 -10.23 1.03 2.59
C GLU A 27 -9.58 0.90 3.97
N ARG A 28 -9.71 1.93 4.80
CA ARG A 28 -9.19 1.92 6.18
C ARG A 28 -9.79 0.77 6.99
N PHE A 29 -11.11 0.57 6.92
CA PHE A 29 -11.77 -0.50 7.65
C PHE A 29 -11.20 -1.87 7.27
N CYS A 30 -11.09 -2.18 5.97
CA CYS A 30 -10.51 -3.44 5.51
C CYS A 30 -9.06 -3.63 5.98
N ALA A 31 -8.23 -2.59 5.85
CA ALA A 31 -6.82 -2.63 6.25
C ALA A 31 -6.65 -2.78 7.78
N ASP A 32 -7.44 -2.05 8.57
CA ASP A 32 -7.43 -2.12 10.03
C ASP A 32 -7.86 -3.53 10.50
N ARG A 33 -8.94 -4.08 9.92
CA ARG A 33 -9.42 -5.43 10.24
C ARG A 33 -8.40 -6.50 9.89
N HIS A 34 -7.73 -6.39 8.74
CA HIS A 34 -6.67 -7.33 8.38
C HIS A 34 -5.51 -7.25 9.37
N ARG A 35 -5.06 -6.05 9.74
CA ARG A 35 -3.99 -5.85 10.73
C ARG A 35 -4.33 -6.48 12.08
N GLU A 36 -5.57 -6.35 12.53
CA GLU A 36 -6.06 -6.94 13.79
C GLU A 36 -6.13 -8.47 13.74
N GLN A 37 -6.56 -9.05 12.63
CA GLN A 37 -6.76 -10.49 12.50
C GLN A 37 -5.51 -11.26 12.09
N ALA A 38 -4.57 -10.62 11.40
CA ALA A 38 -3.40 -11.29 10.84
C ALA A 38 -2.38 -11.72 11.92
N ASN A 39 -2.51 -11.32 13.19
CA ASN A 39 -1.52 -11.62 14.25
C ASN A 39 -0.07 -11.32 13.81
N ASN A 40 0.16 -10.23 13.07
CA ASN A 40 1.44 -9.89 12.45
C ASN A 40 2.02 -10.94 11.48
N GLN A 41 1.22 -11.91 11.02
CA GLN A 41 1.64 -12.78 9.95
C GLN A 41 1.78 -11.95 8.66
N PRO A 42 2.97 -11.95 8.05
CA PRO A 42 3.15 -11.25 6.79
C PRO A 42 2.22 -11.88 5.74
N ILE A 43 1.59 -11.05 4.91
CA ILE A 43 0.97 -11.53 3.68
C ILE A 43 2.11 -12.15 2.87
N THR A 44 2.12 -13.47 2.77
CA THR A 44 3.10 -14.22 1.98
C THR A 44 2.80 -14.00 0.50
N GLN A 45 3.18 -12.84 -0.02
CA GLN A 45 3.28 -12.68 -1.47
C GLN A 45 4.47 -13.51 -1.95
N GLN A 46 4.25 -14.28 -3.02
CA GLN A 46 5.32 -15.04 -3.67
C GLN A 46 6.39 -14.04 -4.13
N THR A 47 7.49 -13.97 -3.41
CA THR A 47 8.69 -13.28 -3.88
C THR A 47 9.26 -14.10 -5.02
N ARG A 48 9.68 -13.42 -6.09
CA ARG A 48 10.45 -14.09 -7.15
C ARG A 48 11.76 -14.60 -6.55
N ALA A 49 12.33 -15.62 -7.19
CA ALA A 49 13.68 -16.06 -6.86
C ALA A 49 14.66 -14.88 -6.92
N SER A 50 15.66 -14.91 -6.05
CA SER A 50 16.69 -13.86 -6.00
C SER A 50 17.31 -13.66 -7.38
N ASN A 51 17.39 -12.41 -7.80
CA ASN A 51 18.03 -12.03 -9.05
C ASN A 51 19.53 -11.67 -8.86
N GLY A 52 20.05 -11.78 -7.63
CA GLY A 52 21.45 -11.53 -7.28
C GLY A 52 21.86 -10.05 -7.27
N LYS A 53 20.94 -9.11 -7.48
CA LYS A 53 21.23 -7.67 -7.52
C LYS A 53 20.85 -7.00 -6.20
N LYS A 54 21.69 -6.06 -5.76
CA LYS A 54 21.49 -5.29 -4.52
C LYS A 54 21.03 -3.86 -4.81
N VAL A 55 20.12 -3.34 -4.00
CA VAL A 55 19.59 -1.97 -4.12
C VAL A 55 19.61 -1.28 -2.76
N ALA A 56 20.17 -0.07 -2.71
CA ALA A 56 20.08 0.81 -1.56
C ALA A 56 18.94 1.82 -1.75
N VAL A 57 18.06 1.95 -0.76
CA VAL A 57 16.98 2.96 -0.73
C VAL A 57 17.28 3.92 0.42
N CYS A 58 17.55 5.19 0.10
CA CYS A 58 17.80 6.22 1.10
C CYS A 58 16.48 6.92 1.48
N GLY A 59 16.07 6.77 2.74
CA GLY A 59 14.86 7.35 3.31
C GLY A 59 13.76 6.31 3.56
N ALA A 60 13.34 6.18 4.82
CA ALA A 60 12.26 5.29 5.26
C ALA A 60 10.85 5.93 5.21
N GLY A 61 10.67 6.94 4.37
CA GLY A 61 9.35 7.54 4.13
C GLY A 61 8.44 6.66 3.26
N PRO A 62 7.19 7.07 3.02
CA PRO A 62 6.24 6.29 2.21
C PRO A 62 6.80 5.92 0.82
N ALA A 63 7.48 6.84 0.16
CA ALA A 63 8.10 6.59 -1.15
C ALA A 63 9.18 5.49 -1.08
N GLY A 64 10.06 5.55 -0.08
CA GLY A 64 11.15 4.59 0.08
C GLY A 64 10.64 3.20 0.46
N LEU A 65 9.68 3.12 1.39
CA LEU A 65 9.09 1.84 1.79
C LEU A 65 8.28 1.18 0.67
N SER A 66 7.51 1.95 -0.10
CA SER A 66 6.82 1.44 -1.28
C SER A 66 7.80 0.89 -2.32
N CYS A 67 8.85 1.65 -2.66
CA CYS A 67 9.89 1.22 -3.59
C CYS A 67 10.59 -0.06 -3.11
N ALA A 68 10.99 -0.11 -1.83
CA ALA A 68 11.67 -1.25 -1.25
C ALA A 68 10.79 -2.51 -1.25
N GLY A 69 9.51 -2.37 -0.88
CA GLY A 69 8.56 -3.47 -0.89
C GLY A 69 8.36 -4.08 -2.28
N ASP A 70 8.27 -3.25 -3.32
CA ASP A 70 8.08 -3.74 -4.69
C ASP A 70 9.36 -4.36 -5.28
N LEU A 71 10.53 -3.78 -5.02
CA LEU A 71 11.81 -4.38 -5.41
C LEU A 71 12.06 -5.72 -4.71
N ALA A 72 11.70 -5.86 -3.43
CA ALA A 72 11.79 -7.13 -2.72
C ALA A 72 10.92 -8.22 -3.37
N LYS A 73 9.69 -7.90 -3.80
CA LYS A 73 8.82 -8.85 -4.54
C LYS A 73 9.42 -9.29 -5.87
N LEU A 74 10.18 -8.41 -6.52
CA LEU A 74 10.87 -8.69 -7.79
C LEU A 74 12.18 -9.50 -7.61
N GLY A 75 12.55 -9.84 -6.37
CA GLY A 75 13.72 -10.67 -6.06
C GLY A 75 15.03 -9.90 -5.89
N TYR A 76 14.98 -8.58 -5.70
CA TYR A 76 16.16 -7.78 -5.36
C TYR A 76 16.49 -7.86 -3.86
N GLU A 77 17.77 -7.79 -3.52
CA GLU A 77 18.21 -7.60 -2.13
C GLU A 77 18.24 -6.10 -1.81
N VAL A 78 17.22 -5.64 -1.07
CA VAL A 78 17.05 -4.20 -0.77
C VAL A 78 17.53 -3.89 0.65
N THR A 79 18.29 -2.80 0.80
CA THR A 79 18.65 -2.21 2.11
C THR A 79 18.11 -0.79 2.18
N VAL A 80 17.37 -0.47 3.24
CA VAL A 80 16.86 0.88 3.49
C VAL A 80 17.77 1.59 4.50
N PHE A 81 18.14 2.84 4.21
CA PHE A 81 18.97 3.72 5.05
C PHE A 81 18.19 4.93 5.54
#